data_AF-A0A0G1C2G5-F1
#
_entry.id   AF-A0A0G1C2G5-F1
#
_cell.length_a   1.000
_cell.length_b   1.000
_cell.length_c   1.000
_cell.angle_alpha   90.00
_cell.angle_beta   90.00
_cell.angle_gamma   90.00
#
_symmetry.space_group_name_H-M   'P 1'
#
loop_
_entity.id
_entity.type
_entity.pdbx_description
1 polymer ?
#
loop_
_entity_poly.entity_id
_entity_poly.type
_entity_poly.pdbx_seq_one_letter_code
_entity_poly.pdbx_strand_id
1 'polypeptide(L)'
;MAAVALTELQLNFHQGVYVYYHGPQYESPADKKALRILGADVVGMSTVPETIMAKHLGLKVLGLAFVTNLAFVKHDHKEVLAQSLKAGAKMSSLLEKIVSLI
;
A
#
# COMPACT_ATOMS: atom_id res chain seq x y z
N MET A 1 13.07 11.92 -0.77
CA MET A 1 11.96 12.54 -1.53
C MET A 1 10.62 12.16 -0.93
N ALA A 2 10.16 10.90 -1.03
CA ALA A 2 8.86 10.49 -0.46
C ALA A 2 8.72 10.76 1.05
N ALA A 3 9.70 10.37 1.87
CA ALA A 3 9.69 10.65 3.31
C ALA A 3 9.72 12.17 3.63
N VAL A 4 10.35 12.98 2.77
CA VAL A 4 10.39 14.44 2.91
C VAL A 4 9.00 15.03 2.63
N ALA A 5 8.39 14.65 1.51
CA ALA A 5 7.02 15.04 1.17
C ALA A 5 6.00 14.67 2.26
N LEU A 6 6.12 13.45 2.82
CA LEU A 6 5.27 12.99 3.92
C LEU A 6 5.44 13.83 5.19
N THR A 7 6.68 14.17 5.55
CA THR A 7 6.98 15.00 6.73
C THR A 7 6.44 16.42 6.56
N GLU A 8 6.64 17.03 5.39
CA GLU A 8 6.15 18.39 5.09
C GLU A 8 4.62 18.48 5.10
N LEU A 9 3.94 17.43 4.61
CA LEU A 9 2.48 17.33 4.64
C LEU A 9 1.94 16.84 6.00
N GLN A 10 2.81 16.61 7.00
CA GLN A 10 2.46 16.09 8.31
C GLN A 10 1.65 14.78 8.25
N LEU A 11 1.98 13.91 7.29
CA LEU A 11 1.36 12.61 7.12
C LEU A 11 2.20 11.54 7.80
N ASN A 12 1.58 10.80 8.72
CA ASN A 12 2.19 9.64 9.33
C ASN A 12 2.45 8.57 8.29
N PHE A 13 3.61 7.91 8.38
CA PHE A 13 3.98 6.85 7.47
C PHE A 13 4.76 5.76 8.19
N HIS A 14 4.74 4.57 7.58
CA HIS A 14 5.51 3.42 8.01
C HIS A 14 6.24 2.84 6.79
N GLN A 15 7.39 2.22 7.04
CA GLN A 15 8.05 1.37 6.07
C GLN A 15 7.82 -0.08 6.48
N GLY A 16 7.56 -0.94 5.49
CA GLY A 16 7.25 -2.33 5.74
C GLY A 16 7.27 -3.18 4.48
N VAL A 17 7.00 -4.47 4.66
CA VAL A 17 6.96 -5.48 3.60
C VAL A 17 5.54 -5.60 3.06
N TYR A 18 5.39 -5.33 1.77
CA TYR A 18 4.16 -5.59 1.02
C TYR A 18 4.20 -7.02 0.45
N VAL A 19 3.14 -7.79 0.65
CA VAL A 19 2.97 -9.12 0.05
C VAL A 19 1.83 -9.12 -0.95
N TYR A 20 2.07 -9.75 -2.09
CA TYR A 20 1.06 -9.97 -3.12
C TYR A 20 0.24 -11.21 -2.82
N TYR A 21 -1.08 -11.04 -2.86
CA TYR A 21 -2.07 -12.10 -2.71
C TYR A 21 -2.95 -12.14 -3.95
N HIS A 22 -3.27 -13.33 -4.47
CA HIS A 22 -3.89 -13.44 -5.79
C HIS A 22 -5.31 -12.82 -5.87
N GLY A 23 -6.10 -12.92 -4.80
CA GLY A 23 -7.50 -12.48 -4.83
C GLY A 23 -8.38 -13.30 -5.81
N PRO A 24 -9.63 -12.86 -6.10
CA PRO A 24 -10.30 -11.66 -5.59
C PRO A 24 -10.84 -11.83 -4.16
N GLN A 25 -10.87 -13.05 -3.62
CA GLN A 25 -11.24 -13.29 -2.24
C GLN A 25 -10.18 -12.73 -1.28
N TYR A 26 -10.64 -12.16 -0.17
CA TYR A 26 -9.75 -11.79 0.94
C TYR A 26 -9.08 -13.01 1.57
N GLU A 27 -7.99 -12.76 2.27
CA GLU A 27 -7.21 -13.76 2.98
C GLU A 27 -8.04 -14.36 4.13
N SER A 28 -7.96 -15.67 4.32
CA SER A 28 -8.55 -16.29 5.51
C SER A 28 -7.79 -15.87 6.78
N PRO A 29 -8.37 -16.06 7.98
CA PRO A 29 -7.65 -15.80 9.22
C PRO A 29 -6.34 -16.60 9.36
N ALA A 30 -6.26 -17.80 8.77
CA ALA A 30 -5.05 -18.62 8.78
C ALA A 30 -3.99 -18.02 7.85
N ASP A 31 -4.38 -17.61 6.64
CA ASP A 31 -3.49 -16.97 5.67
C ASP A 31 -2.88 -15.70 6.26
N LYS A 32 -3.69 -14.84 6.89
CA LYS A 32 -3.22 -13.61 7.54
C LYS A 32 -2.18 -13.86 8.62
N LYS A 33 -2.35 -14.93 9.41
CA LYS A 33 -1.36 -15.34 10.42
C LYS A 33 -0.08 -15.82 9.77
N ALA A 34 -0.19 -16.66 8.73
CA ALA A 34 0.96 -17.16 7.98
C ALA A 34 1.75 -16.01 7.35
N LEU A 35 1.08 -15.09 6.65
CA LEU A 35 1.71 -13.91 6.04
C LEU A 35 2.42 -13.03 7.08
N ARG A 36 1.80 -12.81 8.25
CA ARG A 36 2.45 -12.07 9.35
C ARG A 36 3.69 -12.77 9.88
N ILE A 37 3.66 -14.10 10.01
CA ILE A 37 4.83 -14.91 10.42
C ILE A 37 5.94 -14.81 9.36
N LEU A 38 5.57 -14.77 8.08
CA LEU A 38 6.50 -14.56 6.97
C LEU A 38 7.02 -13.11 6.86
N GLY A 39 6.58 -12.21 7.75
CA GLY A 39 7.07 -10.84 7.85
C GLY A 39 6.30 -9.81 7.01
N ALA A 40 5.09 -10.12 6.54
CA ALA A 40 4.27 -9.15 5.83
C ALA A 40 3.66 -8.10 6.78
N ASP A 41 3.81 -6.83 6.43
CA ASP A 41 3.16 -5.71 7.11
C ASP A 41 1.85 -5.30 6.41
N VAL A 42 1.82 -5.40 5.08
CA VAL A 42 0.67 -5.06 4.24
C VAL A 42 0.44 -6.17 3.22
N VAL A 43 -0.81 -6.52 2.98
CA VAL A 43 -1.23 -7.43 1.91
C VAL A 43 -2.06 -6.67 0.89
N GLY A 44 -1.87 -6.99 -0.38
CA GLY A 44 -2.76 -6.53 -1.44
C GLY A 44 -2.66 -7.38 -2.70
N MET A 45 -3.52 -7.08 -3.66
CA MET A 45 -3.79 -7.96 -4.80
C MET A 45 -3.19 -7.46 -6.12
N SER A 46 -2.18 -6.59 -6.07
CA SER A 46 -1.54 -5.99 -7.25
C SER A 46 -0.08 -5.61 -6.96
N THR A 47 0.49 -4.70 -7.75
CA THR A 47 1.73 -3.95 -7.50
C THR A 47 3.02 -4.76 -7.65
N VAL A 48 3.08 -5.99 -7.14
CA VAL A 48 4.28 -6.84 -7.21
C VAL A 48 4.62 -7.21 -8.65
N PRO A 49 3.68 -7.68 -9.51
CA PRO A 49 4.00 -7.97 -10.91
C PRO A 49 4.58 -6.77 -11.66
N GLU A 50 3.97 -5.59 -11.49
CA GLU A 50 4.41 -4.34 -12.10
C GLU A 50 5.79 -3.90 -11.59
N THR A 51 6.03 -4.06 -10.28
CA THR A 51 7.32 -3.73 -9.65
C THR A 51 8.45 -4.62 -10.18
N ILE A 52 8.19 -5.92 -10.33
CA ILE A 52 9.16 -6.87 -10.90
C ILE A 52 9.50 -6.47 -12.34
N MET A 53 8.48 -6.18 -13.17
CA MET A 53 8.71 -5.77 -14.55
C MET A 53 9.44 -4.43 -14.65
N ALA A 54 9.06 -3.43 -13.86
CA ALA A 54 9.73 -2.14 -13.81
C ALA A 54 11.21 -2.30 -13.43
N LYS A 55 11.52 -3.16 -12.46
CA LYS A 55 12.89 -3.47 -12.07
C LYS A 55 13.66 -4.18 -13.18
N HIS A 56 13.03 -5.13 -13.88
CA HIS A 56 13.62 -5.81 -15.05
C HIS A 56 14.00 -4.82 -16.16
N LEU A 57 13.18 -3.77 -16.35
CA LEU A 57 13.44 -2.68 -17.30
C LEU A 57 14.46 -1.64 -16.78
N GLY A 58 15.06 -1.84 -15.61
CA GLY A 58 16.05 -0.92 -15.03
C GLY A 58 15.45 0.35 -14.40
N LEU A 59 14.13 0.42 -14.21
CA LEU A 59 13.46 1.56 -13.58
C LEU A 59 13.68 1.56 -12.06
N LYS A 60 13.73 2.76 -11.48
CA LYS A 60 13.62 2.95 -10.03
C LYS A 60 12.14 2.96 -9.65
N VAL A 61 11.78 2.23 -8.60
CA VAL A 61 10.39 2.09 -8.14
C VAL A 61 10.26 2.69 -6.74
N LEU A 62 9.21 3.49 -6.55
CA LEU A 62 8.71 3.91 -5.25
C LEU A 62 7.38 3.19 -4.99
N GLY A 63 7.34 2.29 -4.00
CA GLY A 63 6.11 1.63 -3.57
C GLY A 63 5.41 2.42 -2.48
N LEU A 64 4.13 2.71 -2.67
CA LEU A 64 3.25 3.33 -1.67
C LEU A 64 2.01 2.44 -1.49
N ALA A 65 1.72 2.06 -0.25
CA ALA A 65 0.52 1.31 0.09
C ALA A 65 -0.32 2.12 1.07
N PHE A 66 -1.59 2.34 0.73
CA PHE A 66 -2.54 2.99 1.62
C PHE A 66 -3.39 1.95 2.32
N VAL A 67 -3.28 1.87 3.65
CA VAL A 67 -3.98 0.87 4.45
C VAL A 67 -5.45 1.27 4.61
N THR A 68 -6.35 0.61 3.89
CA THR A 68 -7.80 0.87 3.89
C THR A 68 -8.56 0.05 4.93
N ASN A 69 -7.98 -1.04 5.43
CA ASN A 69 -8.54 -1.91 6.44
C ASN A 69 -7.44 -2.61 7.26
N LEU A 70 -7.78 -3.03 8.48
CA LEU A 70 -6.89 -3.81 9.33
C LEU A 70 -7.20 -5.31 9.17
N ALA A 71 -6.17 -6.13 8.93
CA ALA A 71 -6.32 -7.54 8.55
C ALA A 71 -7.17 -8.37 9.53
N PHE A 72 -7.07 -8.11 10.83
CA PHE A 72 -7.76 -8.85 11.91
C PHE A 72 -9.03 -8.16 12.42
N VAL A 73 -9.47 -7.08 11.76
CA VAL A 73 -10.73 -6.39 12.06
C VAL A 73 -11.73 -6.73 10.98
N LYS A 74 -13.00 -6.99 11.37
CA LYS A 74 -14.07 -7.24 10.41
C LYS A 74 -14.25 -6.00 9.53
N HIS A 75 -14.32 -6.21 8.23
CA HIS A 75 -14.55 -5.16 7.23
C HIS A 75 -15.39 -5.75 6.10
N ASP A 76 -16.10 -4.88 5.38
CA ASP A 76 -16.70 -5.22 4.10
C ASP A 76 -16.06 -4.45 2.94
N HIS A 77 -16.35 -4.89 1.71
CA HIS A 77 -15.77 -4.27 0.53
C HIS A 77 -16.23 -2.80 0.33
N LYS A 78 -17.44 -2.45 0.78
CA LYS A 78 -17.96 -1.08 0.64
C LYS A 78 -17.21 -0.11 1.57
N GLU A 79 -16.89 -0.55 2.78
CA GLU A 79 -16.09 0.22 3.74
C GLU A 79 -14.68 0.47 3.18
N VAL A 80 -14.06 -0.55 2.60
CA VAL A 80 -12.74 -0.43 1.95
C VAL A 80 -12.76 0.62 0.84
N LEU A 81 -13.79 0.61 -0.01
CA LEU A 81 -13.99 1.62 -1.06
C LEU A 81 -14.27 3.02 -0.49
N ALA A 82 -15.04 3.12 0.59
CA ALA A 82 -15.30 4.41 1.23
C ALA A 82 -14.02 5.01 1.83
N GLN A 83 -13.14 4.19 2.41
CA GLN A 83 -11.85 4.64 2.94
C GLN A 83 -10.88 5.05 1.82
N SER A 84 -10.85 4.31 0.70
CA SER A 84 -9.99 4.69 -0.43
C SER A 84 -10.40 6.03 -1.03
N LEU A 85 -11.70 6.31 -1.15
CA LEU A 85 -12.22 7.59 -1.65
C LEU A 85 -11.85 8.76 -0.73
N LYS A 86 -11.98 8.60 0.60
CA LYS A 86 -11.58 9.61 1.58
C LYS A 86 -10.08 9.91 1.53
N ALA A 87 -9.28 8.92 1.18
CA ALA A 87 -7.82 9.05 1.08
C ALA A 87 -7.35 9.69 -0.24
N GLY A 88 -8.21 9.71 -1.27
CA GLY A 88 -7.86 10.18 -2.61
C GLY A 88 -7.25 11.57 -2.63
N ALA A 89 -7.86 12.55 -1.94
CA ALA A 89 -7.34 13.92 -1.90
C ALA A 89 -5.94 14.00 -1.26
N LYS A 90 -5.71 13.27 -0.17
CA LYS A 90 -4.39 13.22 0.49
C LYS A 90 -3.34 12.56 -0.40
N MET A 91 -3.75 11.51 -1.13
CA MET A 91 -2.88 10.82 -2.07
C MET A 91 -2.46 11.74 -3.22
N SER A 92 -3.40 12.47 -3.82
CA SER A 92 -3.09 13.41 -4.90
C SER A 92 -2.07 14.47 -4.46
N SER A 93 -2.30 15.12 -3.31
CA SER A 93 -1.36 16.10 -2.78
C SER A 93 0.03 15.51 -2.47
N LEU A 94 0.07 14.27 -1.96
CA LEU A 94 1.33 13.57 -1.73
C LEU A 94 2.08 13.29 -3.04
N LEU A 95 1.38 12.79 -4.07
CA LEU A 95 1.97 12.48 -5.36
C LEU A 95 2.49 13.73 -6.07
N GLU A 96 1.70 14.81 -6.10
CA GLU A 96 2.12 16.11 -6.63
C GLU A 96 3.40 16.61 -5.96
N LYS A 97 3.43 16.54 -4.62
CA LYS A 97 4.60 16.95 -3.84
C LYS A 97 5.81 16.06 -4.13
N ILE A 98 5.64 14.75 -4.22
CA ILE A 98 6.74 13.83 -4.56
C ILE A 98 7.31 14.18 -5.92
N VAL A 99 6.46 14.36 -6.94
CA VAL A 99 6.89 14.69 -8.31
C VAL A 99 7.65 16.01 -8.35
N SER A 100 7.24 17.02 -7.57
CA SER A 100 7.97 18.31 -7.48
C SER A 100 9.38 18.22 -6.88
N LEU A 101 9.72 17.09 -6.24
CA LEU A 101 11.02 16.85 -5.59
C LEU A 101 11.95 15.94 -6.41
N ILE A 102 11.51 15.51 -7.60
CA ILE A 102 12.26 14.66 -8.55
C ILE A 102 12.82 15.56 -9.66
#